data_AF-A0A6A4ET15-F1
#
_entry.id   AF-A0A6A4ET15-F1
#
_cell.length_a   1.000
_cell.length_b   1.000
_cell.length_c   1.000
_cell.angle_alpha   90.00
_cell.angle_beta   90.00
_cell.angle_gamma   90.00
#
_symmetry.space_group_name_H-M   'P 1'
#
loop_
_entity.id
_entity.type
_entity.pdbx_description
1 polymer ?
#
loop_
_entity_poly.entity_id
_entity_poly.type
_entity_poly.pdbx_seq_one_letter_code
_entity_poly.pdbx_strand_id
1 'polypeptide(L)'
;MEVKKPLSIPKSAFKSPKRPPPPPLAARVRVAVRVRPPLSSTERCIAEAESDATAESSDNKLHFQLEKTQKCFQFDHVFLGDANQTEVYNAALQPLLASLLHGFNVTVLAYGQTGSGKTYTMGGTTITGDGDGLIPHFLRDLFGSLRTEASMKTTAKVSFLEIYCDEIRDLLVDASDTTRSTSRQNSTSKLTIHEDDQDVWVEGLLQVKVKNVNEAINLLKAGRQRQTIGAHALNDHSSRSHAVYTLEVARVFAEEIKRAKLTFVDLAGSERVKKTLMEGQGMKEGSHINSMARKAAIETTGGCFRLTNATL
;
A
#
# COMPACT_ATOMS: atom_id res chain seq x y z
N MET A 1 -16.36 51.11 -49.54
CA MET A 1 -15.86 50.52 -48.28
C MET A 1 -16.98 49.66 -47.71
N GLU A 2 -16.93 48.34 -47.94
CA GLU A 2 -17.91 47.38 -47.42
C GLU A 2 -17.69 47.12 -45.93
N VAL A 3 -18.76 47.29 -45.14
CA VAL A 3 -18.80 46.95 -43.73
C VAL A 3 -19.05 45.45 -43.60
N LYS A 4 -18.03 44.68 -43.18
CA LYS A 4 -18.13 43.24 -42.92
C LYS A 4 -19.10 42.96 -41.76
N LYS A 5 -20.13 42.15 -42.00
CA LYS A 5 -21.01 41.58 -40.96
C LYS A 5 -20.21 40.65 -40.01
N PRO A 6 -20.57 40.58 -38.72
CA PRO A 6 -19.90 39.68 -37.77
C PRO A 6 -20.25 38.21 -38.07
N LEU A 7 -19.23 37.34 -38.04
CA LEU A 7 -19.41 35.90 -38.18
C LEU A 7 -20.26 35.33 -37.04
N SER A 8 -21.35 34.65 -37.39
CA SER A 8 -22.15 33.85 -36.48
C SER A 8 -21.44 32.51 -36.18
N ILE A 9 -21.03 32.31 -34.92
CA ILE A 9 -20.47 31.04 -34.44
C ILE A 9 -21.63 30.05 -34.21
N PRO A 10 -21.58 28.81 -34.74
CA PRO A 10 -22.62 27.81 -34.51
C PRO A 10 -22.67 27.37 -33.04
N LYS A 11 -23.87 27.37 -32.44
CA LYS A 11 -24.17 27.01 -31.03
C LYS A 11 -24.03 25.51 -30.70
N SER A 12 -23.22 24.73 -31.41
CA SER A 12 -23.14 23.27 -31.23
C SER A 12 -21.86 22.73 -30.59
N ALA A 13 -21.04 23.58 -29.93
CA ALA A 13 -19.73 23.17 -29.41
C ALA A 13 -19.51 23.39 -27.90
N PHE A 14 -20.56 23.43 -27.08
CA PHE A 14 -20.43 23.32 -25.62
C PHE A 14 -21.08 22.01 -25.14
N LYS A 15 -20.36 20.90 -25.26
CA LYS A 15 -20.65 19.74 -24.41
C LYS A 15 -20.16 20.09 -23.02
N SER A 16 -21.08 20.35 -22.09
CA SER A 16 -20.80 20.35 -20.66
C SER A 16 -19.94 19.11 -20.31
N PRO A 17 -18.91 19.22 -19.46
CA PRO A 17 -18.16 18.05 -19.04
C PRO A 17 -19.16 17.04 -18.47
N LYS A 18 -19.22 15.84 -19.08
CA LYS A 18 -20.09 14.77 -18.61
C LYS A 18 -19.76 14.55 -17.13
N ARG A 19 -20.76 14.73 -16.26
CA ARG A 19 -20.64 14.41 -14.84
C ARG A 19 -20.04 13.00 -14.74
N PRO A 20 -18.93 12.81 -14.01
CA PRO A 20 -18.35 11.49 -13.85
C PRO A 20 -19.42 10.56 -13.25
N PRO A 21 -19.40 9.26 -13.59
CA PRO A 21 -20.35 8.31 -13.05
C PRO A 21 -20.36 8.39 -11.51
N PRO A 22 -21.53 8.19 -10.87
CA PRO A 22 -21.60 8.16 -9.42
C PRO A 22 -20.64 7.08 -8.88
N PRO A 23 -20.06 7.29 -7.68
CA PRO A 23 -19.17 6.30 -7.08
C PRO A 23 -19.90 4.94 -6.95
N PRO A 24 -19.19 3.81 -7.08
CA PRO A 24 -19.84 2.51 -7.01
C PRO A 24 -20.54 2.33 -5.66
N LEU A 25 -21.75 1.76 -5.70
CA LEU A 25 -22.44 1.14 -4.56
C LEU A 25 -21.40 0.40 -3.69
N ALA A 26 -21.38 0.66 -2.37
CA ALA A 26 -20.51 0.07 -1.34
C ALA A 26 -19.56 -1.02 -1.87
N ALA A 27 -18.38 -0.58 -2.35
CA ALA A 27 -17.48 -1.45 -3.09
C ALA A 27 -16.96 -2.57 -2.17
N ARG A 28 -17.20 -3.83 -2.56
CA ARG A 28 -16.60 -5.00 -1.91
C ARG A 28 -15.08 -4.89 -1.97
N VAL A 29 -14.39 -5.45 -0.97
CA VAL A 29 -12.93 -5.56 -1.00
C VAL A 29 -12.52 -6.41 -2.21
N ARG A 30 -11.55 -5.91 -2.99
CA ARG A 30 -10.98 -6.63 -4.13
C ARG A 30 -9.70 -7.34 -3.72
N VAL A 31 -9.52 -8.57 -4.18
CA VAL A 31 -8.36 -9.41 -3.86
C VAL A 31 -7.62 -9.77 -5.14
N ALA A 32 -6.32 -9.49 -5.15
CA ALA A 32 -5.39 -9.89 -6.19
C ALA A 32 -4.37 -10.89 -5.62
N VAL A 33 -4.15 -12.00 -6.32
CA VAL A 33 -3.11 -12.97 -5.98
C VAL A 33 -1.93 -12.78 -6.92
N ARG A 34 -0.72 -12.70 -6.37
CA ARG A 34 0.53 -12.63 -7.14
C ARG A 34 1.46 -13.76 -6.74
N VAL A 35 1.78 -14.63 -7.70
CA VAL A 35 2.75 -15.71 -7.54
C VAL A 35 4.10 -15.21 -8.05
N ARG A 36 5.11 -15.15 -7.17
CA ARG A 36 6.45 -14.73 -7.57
C ARG A 36 7.16 -15.83 -8.38
N PRO A 37 8.10 -15.49 -9.27
CA PRO A 37 8.97 -16.49 -9.86
C PRO A 37 9.85 -17.18 -8.79
N PRO A 38 10.28 -18.43 -9.04
CA PRO A 38 11.23 -19.14 -8.18
C PRO A 38 12.61 -18.46 -8.22
N LEU A 39 13.20 -18.24 -7.03
CA LEU A 39 14.41 -17.44 -6.84
C LEU A 39 15.71 -18.27 -6.87
N SER A 40 15.62 -19.56 -6.61
CA SER A 40 16.78 -20.48 -6.64
C SER A 40 16.55 -21.63 -7.62
N SER A 41 17.63 -22.26 -8.06
CA SER A 41 17.56 -23.50 -8.84
C SER A 41 16.81 -24.60 -8.07
N THR A 42 17.01 -24.68 -6.75
CA THR A 42 16.26 -25.60 -5.88
C THR A 42 14.76 -25.29 -5.87
N GLU A 43 14.37 -24.03 -5.75
CA GLU A 43 12.95 -23.64 -5.83
C GLU A 43 12.36 -23.93 -7.21
N ARG A 44 13.12 -23.77 -8.30
CA ARG A 44 12.69 -24.15 -9.66
C ARG A 44 12.46 -25.64 -9.76
N CYS A 45 13.41 -26.46 -9.32
CA CYS A 45 13.26 -27.91 -9.34
C CYS A 45 12.07 -28.38 -8.51
N ILE A 46 11.81 -27.74 -7.36
CA ILE A 46 10.61 -28.04 -6.54
C ILE A 46 9.35 -27.62 -7.29
N ALA A 47 9.29 -26.41 -7.86
CA ALA A 47 8.11 -25.95 -8.61
C ALA A 47 7.82 -26.80 -9.86
N GLU A 48 8.86 -27.36 -10.49
CA GLU A 48 8.75 -28.26 -11.64
C GLU A 48 8.36 -29.69 -11.23
N ALA A 49 8.82 -30.17 -10.07
CA ALA A 49 8.55 -31.52 -9.57
C ALA A 49 7.22 -31.64 -8.80
N GLU A 50 6.84 -30.60 -8.07
CA GLU A 50 5.59 -30.47 -7.33
C GLU A 50 4.68 -29.52 -8.12
N SER A 51 4.11 -29.97 -9.25
CA SER A 51 3.14 -29.18 -10.05
C SER A 51 1.80 -28.95 -9.31
N ASP A 52 1.90 -28.50 -8.07
CA ASP A 52 0.85 -28.46 -7.05
C ASP A 52 0.06 -27.15 -7.09
N ALA A 53 0.46 -26.20 -7.92
CA ALA A 53 -0.34 -25.02 -8.22
C ALA A 53 -0.34 -24.75 -9.73
N THR A 54 -1.45 -25.01 -10.39
CA THR A 54 -1.70 -24.56 -11.77
C THR A 54 -2.59 -23.33 -11.73
N ALA A 55 -2.22 -22.32 -12.48
CA ALA A 55 -2.94 -21.07 -12.46
C ALA A 55 -3.34 -20.71 -13.89
N GLU A 56 -4.61 -20.37 -14.08
CA GLU A 56 -5.14 -19.98 -15.38
C GLU A 56 -5.34 -18.46 -15.40
N SER A 57 -4.54 -17.79 -16.23
CA SER A 57 -4.58 -16.33 -16.38
C SER A 57 -5.87 -15.83 -17.05
N SER A 58 -6.53 -16.67 -17.86
CA SER A 58 -7.74 -16.28 -18.62
C SER A 58 -9.01 -16.13 -17.78
N ASP A 59 -9.03 -16.60 -16.53
CA ASP A 59 -10.26 -16.71 -15.71
C ASP A 59 -10.10 -16.23 -14.25
N ASN A 60 -8.94 -15.67 -13.89
CA ASN A 60 -8.59 -15.30 -12.50
C ASN A 60 -8.84 -16.43 -11.48
N LYS A 61 -8.60 -17.68 -11.90
CA LYS A 61 -8.71 -18.87 -11.06
C LYS A 61 -7.34 -19.43 -10.74
N LEU A 62 -7.17 -19.81 -9.49
CA LEU A 62 -5.97 -20.46 -8.99
C LEU A 62 -6.34 -21.86 -8.52
N HIS A 63 -5.76 -22.86 -9.16
CA HIS A 63 -5.96 -24.26 -8.83
C HIS A 63 -4.76 -24.74 -8.00
N PHE A 64 -5.07 -25.35 -6.86
CA PHE A 64 -4.10 -25.98 -6.00
C PHE A 64 -4.37 -27.48 -5.95
N GLN A 65 -3.37 -28.28 -6.29
CA GLN A 65 -3.32 -29.68 -5.94
C GLN A 65 -2.61 -29.79 -4.59
N LEU A 66 -3.30 -30.33 -3.59
CA LEU A 66 -2.68 -30.74 -2.34
C LEU A 66 -2.96 -32.22 -2.16
N GLU A 67 -1.91 -33.04 -2.31
CA GLU A 67 -1.98 -34.51 -2.27
C GLU A 67 -3.06 -35.08 -3.23
N LYS A 68 -4.21 -35.50 -2.69
CA LYS A 68 -5.36 -36.06 -3.44
C LYS A 68 -6.52 -35.08 -3.63
N THR A 69 -6.37 -33.84 -3.18
CA THR A 69 -7.44 -32.82 -3.24
C THR A 69 -7.08 -31.69 -4.18
N GLN A 70 -7.90 -31.51 -5.23
CA GLN A 70 -7.92 -30.29 -6.03
C GLN A 70 -8.77 -29.23 -5.29
N LYS A 71 -8.23 -28.02 -5.13
CA LYS A 71 -9.00 -26.85 -4.72
C LYS A 71 -8.88 -25.77 -5.79
N CYS A 72 -9.99 -25.11 -6.11
CA CYS A 72 -10.03 -23.98 -7.02
C CYS A 72 -10.54 -22.75 -6.26
N PHE A 73 -9.83 -21.63 -6.41
CA PHE A 73 -10.22 -20.35 -5.85
C PHE A 73 -10.27 -19.30 -6.95
N GLN A 74 -11.30 -18.46 -6.95
CA GLN A 74 -11.45 -17.35 -7.88
C GLN A 74 -11.20 -16.03 -7.16
N PHE A 75 -10.44 -15.14 -7.80
CA PHE A 75 -10.07 -13.83 -7.29
C PHE A 75 -10.44 -12.72 -8.30
N ASP A 76 -10.31 -11.45 -7.91
CA ASP A 76 -10.51 -10.34 -8.86
C ASP A 76 -9.35 -10.25 -9.86
N HIS A 77 -8.14 -10.63 -9.44
CA HIS A 77 -6.96 -10.75 -10.32
C HIS A 77 -6.03 -11.90 -9.88
N VAL A 78 -5.47 -12.62 -10.85
CA VAL A 78 -4.40 -13.61 -10.61
C VAL A 78 -3.20 -13.27 -11.51
N PHE A 79 -2.04 -13.03 -10.90
CA PHE A 79 -0.78 -12.69 -11.56
C PHE A 79 0.24 -13.80 -11.30
N LEU A 80 0.91 -14.27 -12.36
CA LEU A 80 1.86 -15.39 -12.29
C LEU A 80 3.30 -14.91 -12.36
N GLY A 81 4.24 -15.85 -12.39
CA GLY A 81 5.67 -15.58 -12.28
C GLY A 81 6.24 -14.72 -13.42
N ASP A 82 5.52 -14.57 -14.51
CA ASP A 82 5.82 -13.71 -15.66
C ASP A 82 5.27 -12.28 -15.54
N ALA A 83 4.32 -12.04 -14.62
CA ALA A 83 3.67 -10.76 -14.47
C ALA A 83 4.60 -9.69 -13.87
N ASN A 84 4.85 -8.64 -14.63
CA ASN A 84 5.71 -7.54 -14.20
C ASN A 84 4.97 -6.52 -13.30
N GLN A 85 5.72 -5.62 -12.66
CA GLN A 85 5.15 -4.62 -11.73
C GLN A 85 4.13 -3.69 -12.38
N THR A 86 4.36 -3.31 -13.64
CA THR A 86 3.50 -2.40 -14.38
C THR A 86 2.16 -3.05 -14.71
N GLU A 87 2.14 -4.32 -15.10
CA GLU A 87 0.93 -5.09 -15.33
C GLU A 87 0.08 -5.23 -14.07
N VAL A 88 0.71 -5.58 -12.94
CA VAL A 88 0.03 -5.68 -11.64
C VAL A 88 -0.59 -4.34 -11.25
N TYR A 89 0.16 -3.24 -11.40
CA TYR A 89 -0.32 -1.90 -11.13
C TYR A 89 -1.51 -1.52 -12.01
N ASN A 90 -1.38 -1.66 -13.33
CA ASN A 90 -2.40 -1.25 -14.30
C ASN A 90 -3.72 -1.99 -14.10
N ALA A 91 -3.67 -3.30 -13.83
CA ALA A 91 -4.87 -4.11 -13.65
C ALA A 91 -5.54 -3.88 -12.29
N ALA A 92 -4.77 -3.96 -11.19
CA ALA A 92 -5.36 -3.99 -9.85
C ALA A 92 -5.60 -2.59 -9.26
N LEU A 93 -4.70 -1.63 -9.54
CA LEU A 93 -4.55 -0.43 -8.72
C LEU A 93 -4.80 0.89 -9.46
N GLN A 94 -4.35 1.01 -10.70
CA GLN A 94 -4.58 2.20 -11.53
C GLN A 94 -6.06 2.66 -11.56
N PRO A 95 -7.06 1.75 -11.65
CA PRO A 95 -8.48 2.16 -11.66
C PRO A 95 -8.93 2.88 -10.38
N LEU A 96 -8.23 2.72 -9.26
CA LEU A 96 -8.54 3.38 -7.98
C LEU A 96 -8.07 4.83 -7.92
N LEU A 97 -7.21 5.26 -8.85
CA LEU A 97 -6.71 6.62 -8.88
C LEU A 97 -7.84 7.65 -8.98
N ALA A 98 -8.85 7.37 -9.81
CA ALA A 98 -10.02 8.23 -9.95
C ALA A 98 -10.75 8.37 -8.60
N SER A 99 -10.94 7.29 -7.85
CA SER A 99 -11.59 7.34 -6.54
C SER A 99 -10.81 8.24 -5.57
N LEU A 100 -9.48 8.09 -5.51
CA LEU A 100 -8.63 8.94 -4.67
C LEU A 100 -8.77 10.42 -5.03
N LEU A 101 -8.71 10.73 -6.32
CA LEU A 101 -8.84 12.11 -6.82
C LEU A 101 -10.21 12.73 -6.50
N HIS A 102 -11.27 11.93 -6.34
CA HIS A 102 -12.61 12.39 -5.95
C HIS A 102 -12.85 12.47 -4.44
N GLY A 103 -11.83 12.18 -3.61
CA GLY A 103 -11.92 12.30 -2.16
C GLY A 103 -12.20 10.99 -1.42
N PHE A 104 -12.05 9.83 -2.08
CA PHE A 104 -12.25 8.53 -1.42
C PHE A 104 -10.91 7.95 -0.94
N ASN A 105 -10.91 7.35 0.25
CA ASN A 105 -9.74 6.64 0.76
C ASN A 105 -9.44 5.39 -0.08
N VAL A 106 -8.16 5.11 -0.28
CA VAL A 106 -7.68 3.92 -0.97
C VAL A 106 -6.65 3.25 -0.07
N THR A 107 -6.88 2.00 0.31
CA THR A 107 -5.94 1.22 1.11
C THR A 107 -5.55 -0.04 0.35
N VAL A 108 -4.25 -0.32 0.29
CA VAL A 108 -3.65 -1.48 -0.35
C VAL A 108 -2.88 -2.26 0.69
N LEU A 109 -3.22 -3.54 0.86
CA LEU A 109 -2.54 -4.42 1.82
C LEU A 109 -1.80 -5.51 1.06
N ALA A 110 -0.51 -5.66 1.32
CA ALA A 110 0.27 -6.81 0.89
C ALA A 110 0.32 -7.83 2.02
N TYR A 111 -0.17 -9.04 1.76
CA TYR A 111 -0.22 -10.16 2.70
C TYR A 111 0.42 -11.40 2.07
N GLY A 112 1.04 -12.25 2.90
CA GLY A 112 1.70 -13.49 2.47
C GLY A 112 2.87 -13.88 3.36
N GLN A 113 3.37 -15.10 3.17
CA GLN A 113 4.49 -15.62 3.96
C GLN A 113 5.78 -14.81 3.78
N THR A 114 6.73 -14.95 4.71
CA THR A 114 8.09 -14.40 4.55
C THR A 114 8.71 -14.88 3.23
N GLY A 115 9.32 -13.95 2.48
CA GLY A 115 9.90 -14.23 1.16
C GLY A 115 8.90 -14.34 0.00
N SER A 116 7.59 -14.09 0.19
CA SER A 116 6.59 -14.18 -0.90
C SER A 116 6.60 -13.01 -1.90
N GLY A 117 7.36 -11.95 -1.63
CA GLY A 117 7.45 -10.77 -2.51
C GLY A 117 6.54 -9.59 -2.16
N LYS A 118 6.05 -9.49 -0.91
CA LYS A 118 5.23 -8.34 -0.42
C LYS A 118 5.95 -7.00 -0.61
N THR A 119 7.11 -6.85 0.03
CA THR A 119 7.94 -5.64 -0.04
C THR A 119 8.40 -5.33 -1.46
N TYR A 120 8.77 -6.36 -2.24
CA TYR A 120 9.10 -6.23 -3.65
C TYR A 120 7.91 -5.68 -4.45
N THR A 121 6.69 -6.19 -4.23
CA THR A 121 5.49 -5.69 -4.92
C THR A 121 5.18 -4.25 -4.51
N MET A 122 5.28 -3.91 -3.23
CA MET A 122 4.93 -2.58 -2.73
C MET A 122 5.93 -1.49 -3.16
N GLY A 123 7.22 -1.68 -2.87
CA GLY A 123 8.25 -0.67 -3.08
C GLY A 123 9.11 -0.89 -4.33
N GLY A 124 9.18 -2.12 -4.84
CA GLY A 124 10.16 -2.53 -5.85
C GLY A 124 11.52 -2.82 -5.23
N THR A 125 12.51 -3.03 -6.09
CA THR A 125 13.92 -3.15 -5.71
C THR A 125 14.77 -2.36 -6.70
N THR A 126 15.78 -1.66 -6.19
CA THR A 126 16.81 -1.04 -7.04
C THR A 126 17.77 -2.07 -7.63
N ILE A 127 17.74 -3.32 -7.16
CA ILE A 127 18.78 -4.33 -7.42
C ILE A 127 18.50 -5.18 -8.66
N THR A 128 17.24 -5.51 -8.99
CA THR A 128 16.93 -6.48 -10.07
C THR A 128 16.59 -5.85 -11.42
N GLY A 129 16.55 -4.52 -11.54
CA GLY A 129 16.22 -3.85 -12.81
C GLY A 129 14.74 -3.87 -13.22
N ASP A 130 13.88 -4.60 -12.51
CA ASP A 130 12.42 -4.73 -12.77
C ASP A 130 11.57 -3.48 -12.44
N GLY A 131 12.23 -2.36 -12.16
CA GLY A 131 11.55 -1.09 -11.95
C GLY A 131 10.81 -0.99 -10.60
N ASP A 132 10.10 0.11 -10.47
CA ASP A 132 9.41 0.48 -9.25
C ASP A 132 8.23 -0.43 -8.92
N GLY A 133 7.92 -0.57 -7.62
CA GLY A 133 6.73 -1.27 -7.17
C GLY A 133 5.43 -0.47 -7.35
N LEU A 134 4.36 -0.93 -6.69
CA LEU A 134 3.06 -0.30 -6.74
C LEU A 134 3.06 1.14 -6.21
N ILE A 135 3.80 1.42 -5.13
CA ILE A 135 3.80 2.75 -4.50
C ILE A 135 4.35 3.81 -5.48
N PRO A 136 5.56 3.68 -6.05
CA PRO A 136 6.07 4.72 -6.94
C PRO A 136 5.29 4.82 -8.26
N HIS A 137 4.74 3.71 -8.79
CA HIS A 137 3.82 3.75 -9.94
C HIS A 137 2.58 4.61 -9.65
N PHE A 138 1.90 4.36 -8.53
CA PHE A 138 0.72 5.13 -8.15
C PHE A 138 1.05 6.60 -7.93
N LEU A 139 2.17 6.90 -7.25
CA LEU A 139 2.60 8.27 -7.02
C LEU A 139 2.87 9.01 -8.34
N ARG A 140 3.48 8.35 -9.33
CA ARG A 140 3.72 8.97 -10.65
C ARG A 140 2.43 9.38 -11.34
N ASP A 141 1.46 8.47 -11.40
CA ASP A 141 0.18 8.75 -12.05
C ASP A 141 -0.60 9.82 -11.27
N LEU A 142 -0.62 9.71 -9.94
CA LEU A 142 -1.28 10.71 -9.08
C LEU A 142 -0.72 12.11 -9.30
N PHE A 143 0.60 12.29 -9.17
CA PHE A 143 1.21 13.59 -9.40
C PHE A 143 1.11 14.02 -10.88
N GLY A 144 1.00 13.07 -11.82
CA GLY A 144 0.63 13.33 -13.21
C GLY A 144 -0.74 13.99 -13.33
N SER A 145 -1.78 13.37 -12.78
CA SER A 145 -3.15 13.89 -12.77
C SER A 145 -3.27 15.22 -12.01
N LEU A 146 -2.57 15.38 -10.90
CA LEU A 146 -2.56 16.64 -10.15
C LEU A 146 -1.94 17.79 -10.96
N ARG A 147 -0.96 17.51 -11.83
CA ARG A 147 -0.39 18.52 -12.74
C ARG A 147 -1.36 18.91 -13.86
N THR A 148 -2.14 17.96 -14.38
CA THR A 148 -3.15 18.26 -15.41
C THR A 148 -4.30 19.09 -14.87
N GLU A 149 -4.57 19.03 -13.57
CA GLU A 149 -5.61 19.79 -12.87
C GLU A 149 -5.02 20.96 -12.03
N ALA A 150 -3.99 21.64 -12.56
CA ALA A 150 -3.24 22.67 -11.84
C ALA A 150 -4.07 23.87 -11.34
N SER A 151 -5.27 24.10 -11.89
CA SER A 151 -6.19 25.13 -11.41
C SER A 151 -6.81 24.79 -10.04
N MET A 152 -6.82 23.52 -9.65
CA MET A 152 -7.33 23.08 -8.35
C MET A 152 -6.24 23.18 -7.28
N LYS A 153 -6.54 23.92 -6.21
CA LYS A 153 -5.68 23.96 -5.02
C LYS A 153 -5.62 22.57 -4.39
N THR A 154 -4.42 21.98 -4.40
CA THR A 154 -4.16 20.66 -3.84
C THR A 154 -2.98 20.72 -2.87
N THR A 155 -3.09 20.03 -1.74
CA THR A 155 -1.98 19.80 -0.82
C THR A 155 -1.81 18.31 -0.58
N ALA A 156 -0.57 17.83 -0.66
CA ALA A 156 -0.21 16.45 -0.37
C ALA A 156 0.75 16.38 0.82
N LYS A 157 0.54 15.42 1.72
CA LYS A 157 1.41 15.12 2.85
C LYS A 157 1.71 13.63 2.90
N VAL A 158 2.92 13.27 3.26
CA VAL A 158 3.35 11.89 3.46
C VAL A 158 3.62 11.65 4.94
N SER A 159 3.18 10.51 5.45
CA SER A 159 3.68 9.91 6.70
C SER A 159 4.12 8.48 6.42
N PHE A 160 5.07 7.98 7.21
CA PHE A 160 5.55 6.61 7.07
C PHE A 160 5.93 6.08 8.45
N LEU A 161 5.31 4.98 8.87
CA LEU A 161 5.58 4.34 10.14
C LEU A 161 5.86 2.85 9.97
N GLU A 162 6.51 2.27 10.97
CA GLU A 162 6.53 0.84 11.20
C GLU A 162 5.83 0.49 12.51
N ILE A 163 5.26 -0.71 12.55
CA ILE A 163 4.75 -1.36 13.75
C ILE A 163 5.61 -2.60 13.97
N TYR A 164 6.37 -2.61 15.05
CA TYR A 164 7.24 -3.71 15.45
C TYR A 164 7.01 -4.04 16.91
N CYS A 165 6.67 -5.29 17.24
CA CYS A 165 6.40 -5.73 18.61
C CYS A 165 5.43 -4.81 19.38
N ASP A 166 4.33 -4.38 18.74
CA ASP A 166 3.34 -3.44 19.28
C ASP A 166 3.87 -2.02 19.59
N GLU A 167 5.10 -1.70 19.16
CA GLU A 167 5.64 -0.34 19.18
C GLU A 167 5.53 0.31 17.81
N ILE A 168 5.02 1.54 17.79
CA ILE A 168 4.94 2.36 16.59
C ILE A 168 6.19 3.22 16.52
N ARG A 169 6.87 3.20 15.38
CA ARG A 169 8.05 4.03 15.11
C ARG A 169 7.85 4.83 13.84
N ASP A 170 8.24 6.09 13.89
CA ASP A 170 8.21 6.99 12.74
C ASP A 170 9.44 6.74 11.86
N LEU A 171 9.21 6.34 10.60
CA LEU A 171 10.28 6.08 9.63
C LEU A 171 10.77 7.35 8.92
N LEU A 172 10.12 8.50 9.12
CA LEU A 172 10.51 9.78 8.52
C LEU A 172 11.38 10.63 9.44
N VAL A 173 11.36 10.39 10.74
CA VAL A 173 12.24 11.06 11.71
C VAL A 173 13.67 10.54 11.56
N ASP A 174 14.63 11.47 11.51
CA ASP A 174 16.04 11.14 11.54
C ASP A 174 16.53 11.09 12.99
N ALA A 175 17.09 9.96 13.42
CA ALA A 175 17.65 9.81 14.75
C ALA A 175 18.86 10.74 15.00
N SER A 176 19.50 11.23 13.94
CA SER A 176 20.66 12.13 14.00
C SER A 176 20.31 13.62 14.04
N ASP A 177 19.06 14.01 13.75
CA ASP A 177 18.65 15.41 13.71
C ASP A 177 18.29 15.93 15.11
N THR A 178 19.31 15.97 15.98
CA THR A 178 19.26 16.56 17.34
C THR A 178 19.00 18.07 17.36
N THR A 179 18.85 18.75 16.22
CA THR A 179 18.66 20.21 16.17
C THR A 179 17.19 20.63 16.28
N ARG A 180 16.24 19.74 15.98
CA ARG A 180 14.80 19.91 16.30
C ARG A 180 14.45 19.44 17.71
N SER A 181 15.45 18.96 18.43
CA SER A 181 15.33 18.27 19.72
C SER A 181 15.23 19.21 20.92
N THR A 182 15.54 20.50 20.77
CA THR A 182 15.58 21.43 21.93
C THR A 182 14.22 21.90 22.43
N SER A 183 13.09 21.54 21.78
CA SER A 183 11.74 21.81 22.30
C SER A 183 10.79 20.60 22.34
N ARG A 184 11.23 19.42 21.86
CA ARG A 184 10.42 18.19 21.85
C ARG A 184 11.09 16.99 22.53
N GLN A 185 12.37 17.06 22.89
CA GLN A 185 13.07 15.93 23.49
C GLN A 185 12.96 15.84 25.02
N ASN A 186 11.99 16.53 25.62
CA ASN A 186 11.43 16.15 26.93
C ASN A 186 10.19 15.25 26.81
N SER A 187 9.83 14.85 25.59
CA SER A 187 8.93 13.73 25.37
C SER A 187 9.55 12.78 24.37
N THR A 188 10.12 11.69 24.88
CA THR A 188 9.94 10.37 24.26
C THR A 188 8.44 10.04 24.24
N SER A 189 7.64 10.87 23.57
CA SER A 189 6.20 10.68 23.44
C SER A 189 6.04 9.46 22.57
N LYS A 190 5.80 8.34 23.23
CA LYS A 190 5.39 7.09 22.61
C LYS A 190 4.26 7.43 21.63
N LEU A 191 4.48 7.16 20.35
CA LEU A 191 3.45 7.34 19.32
C LEU A 191 2.22 6.53 19.72
N THR A 192 1.07 7.21 19.82
CA THR A 192 -0.17 6.63 20.34
C THR A 192 -1.24 6.68 19.25
N ILE A 193 -2.02 5.61 19.12
CA ILE A 193 -3.13 5.54 18.18
C ILE A 193 -4.35 6.20 18.84
N HIS A 194 -5.00 7.08 18.10
CA HIS A 194 -6.27 7.69 18.44
C HIS A 194 -7.29 7.34 17.37
N GLU A 195 -8.53 7.20 17.79
CA GLU A 195 -9.68 6.89 16.94
C GLU A 195 -10.86 7.75 17.40
N ASP A 196 -11.57 8.30 16.43
CA ASP A 196 -12.91 8.84 16.61
C ASP A 196 -13.88 8.18 15.61
N ASP A 197 -15.13 8.60 15.60
CA ASP A 197 -16.17 8.03 14.72
C ASP A 197 -15.87 8.22 13.22
N GLN A 198 -14.90 9.07 12.85
CA GLN A 198 -14.60 9.46 11.48
C GLN A 198 -13.23 8.98 11.00
N ASP A 199 -12.23 8.91 11.89
CA ASP A 199 -10.85 8.65 11.50
C ASP A 199 -9.98 8.02 12.59
N VAL A 200 -8.93 7.33 12.14
CA VAL A 200 -7.85 6.80 12.97
C VAL A 200 -6.56 7.55 12.63
N TRP A 201 -5.86 8.04 13.64
CA TRP A 201 -4.58 8.74 13.47
C TRP A 201 -3.58 8.39 14.58
N VAL A 202 -2.32 8.70 14.31
CA VAL A 202 -1.23 8.49 15.28
C VAL A 202 -0.76 9.86 15.77
N GLU A 203 -0.94 10.13 17.06
CA GLU A 203 -0.45 11.36 17.68
C GLU A 203 1.08 11.37 17.65
N GLY A 204 1.65 12.53 17.28
CA GLY A 204 3.10 12.73 17.19
C GLY A 204 3.74 12.23 15.89
N LEU A 205 3.00 11.54 15.01
CA LEU A 205 3.53 11.06 13.72
C LEU A 205 3.85 12.23 12.78
N LEU A 206 5.06 12.25 12.23
CA LEU A 206 5.51 13.27 11.31
C LEU A 206 4.75 13.20 9.98
N GLN A 207 4.16 14.32 9.60
CA GLN A 207 3.55 14.53 8.29
C GLN A 207 4.38 15.53 7.48
N VAL A 208 5.02 15.07 6.41
CA VAL A 208 5.87 15.90 5.55
C VAL A 208 5.08 16.34 4.33
N LYS A 209 4.94 17.65 4.12
CA LYS A 209 4.32 18.20 2.91
C LYS A 209 5.23 17.94 1.70
N VAL A 210 4.66 17.39 0.63
CA VAL A 210 5.37 17.09 -0.62
C VAL A 210 4.78 17.90 -1.78
N LYS A 211 5.64 18.37 -2.68
CA LYS A 211 5.25 19.20 -3.84
C LYS A 211 5.26 18.44 -5.16
N ASN A 212 6.00 17.35 -5.23
CA ASN A 212 6.18 16.57 -6.45
C ASN A 212 6.43 15.09 -6.13
N VAL A 213 6.37 14.27 -7.17
CA VAL A 213 6.56 12.82 -7.09
C VAL A 213 7.94 12.43 -6.53
N ASN A 214 8.99 13.20 -6.85
CA ASN A 214 10.35 12.87 -6.42
C ASN A 214 10.50 13.02 -4.91
N GLU A 215 9.93 14.08 -4.31
CA GLU A 215 9.90 14.26 -2.85
C GLU A 215 9.19 13.09 -2.16
N ALA A 216 8.02 12.66 -2.68
CA ALA A 216 7.26 11.55 -2.11
C ALA A 216 8.01 10.20 -2.21
N ILE A 217 8.64 9.92 -3.36
CA ILE A 217 9.46 8.71 -3.56
C ILE A 217 10.73 8.76 -2.69
N ASN A 218 11.34 9.92 -2.51
CA ASN A 218 12.53 10.05 -1.66
C ASN A 218 12.21 9.75 -0.19
N LEU A 219 11.05 10.18 0.31
CA LEU A 219 10.58 9.81 1.65
C LEU A 219 10.32 8.30 1.78
N LEU A 220 9.76 7.66 0.75
CA LEU A 220 9.61 6.20 0.70
C LEU A 220 10.98 5.51 0.81
N LYS A 221 11.96 5.94 0.01
CA LYS A 221 13.32 5.37 0.01
C LYS A 221 14.03 5.57 1.36
N ALA A 222 13.97 6.78 1.90
CA ALA A 222 14.57 7.09 3.20
C ALA A 222 13.94 6.26 4.33
N GLY A 223 12.61 6.17 4.39
CA GLY A 223 11.93 5.37 5.40
C GLY A 223 12.23 3.88 5.27
N ARG A 224 12.32 3.35 4.05
CA ARG A 224 12.75 1.95 3.82
C ARG A 224 14.19 1.70 4.25
N GLN A 225 15.10 2.64 3.99
CA GLN A 225 16.48 2.52 4.45
C GLN A 225 16.55 2.50 5.98
N ARG A 226 15.79 3.36 6.67
CA ARG A 226 15.73 3.38 8.14
C ARG A 226 15.11 2.12 8.70
N GLN A 227 14.05 1.60 8.09
CA GLN A 227 13.47 0.31 8.44
C GLN A 227 14.54 -0.81 8.37
N THR A 228 15.32 -0.88 7.29
CA THR A 228 16.39 -1.87 7.12
C THR A 228 17.52 -1.72 8.16
N ILE A 229 17.94 -0.48 8.44
CA ILE A 229 18.98 -0.21 9.45
C ILE A 229 18.50 -0.58 10.86
N GLY A 230 17.26 -0.22 11.20
CA GLY A 230 16.63 -0.60 12.47
C GLY A 230 16.55 -2.11 12.64
N ALA A 231 16.25 -2.81 11.54
CA ALA A 231 16.33 -4.26 11.45
C ALA A 231 17.73 -4.78 11.84
N HIS A 232 18.77 -4.35 11.15
CA HIS A 232 20.15 -4.80 11.42
C HIS A 232 20.65 -4.47 12.83
N ALA A 233 20.24 -3.34 13.42
CA ALA A 233 20.64 -2.94 14.77
C ALA A 233 19.98 -3.80 15.87
N LEU A 234 18.83 -4.43 15.58
CA LEU A 234 18.04 -5.19 16.55
C LEU A 234 18.02 -6.71 16.28
N ASN A 235 18.85 -7.23 15.36
CA ASN A 235 18.73 -8.59 14.81
C ASN A 235 17.33 -8.89 14.25
N ASP A 236 16.65 -7.83 13.82
CA ASP A 236 15.31 -7.85 13.28
C ASP A 236 15.41 -7.84 11.75
N HIS A 237 14.52 -8.55 11.07
CA HIS A 237 14.47 -8.55 9.61
C HIS A 237 13.15 -7.91 9.23
N SER A 238 13.11 -7.13 8.14
CA SER A 238 11.89 -6.53 7.58
C SER A 238 10.70 -7.50 7.39
N SER A 239 10.91 -8.81 7.54
CA SER A 239 9.84 -9.81 7.62
C SER A 239 9.00 -9.74 8.90
N ARG A 240 9.45 -9.02 9.94
CA ARG A 240 8.84 -9.03 11.29
C ARG A 240 8.21 -7.70 11.72
N SER A 241 8.37 -6.63 10.95
CA SER A 241 7.67 -5.36 11.16
C SER A 241 6.66 -5.09 10.04
N HIS A 242 5.54 -4.47 10.39
CA HIS A 242 4.56 -3.98 9.41
C HIS A 242 4.93 -2.55 9.03
N ALA A 243 4.91 -2.22 7.74
CA ALA A 243 5.20 -0.87 7.26
C ALA A 243 3.93 -0.22 6.71
N VAL A 244 3.63 1.03 7.11
CA VAL A 244 2.45 1.77 6.66
C VAL A 244 2.88 3.11 6.06
N TYR A 245 2.88 3.19 4.73
CA TYR A 245 3.14 4.41 3.98
C TYR A 245 1.81 5.08 3.62
N THR A 246 1.61 6.33 4.06
CA THR A 246 0.36 7.07 3.82
C THR A 246 0.64 8.37 3.10
N LEU A 247 -0.12 8.63 2.04
CA LEU A 247 -0.21 9.93 1.39
C LEU A 247 -1.63 10.50 1.61
N GLU A 248 -1.72 11.61 2.34
CA GLU A 248 -2.95 12.39 2.46
C GLU A 248 -2.99 13.45 1.36
N VAL A 249 -4.09 13.50 0.61
CA VAL A 249 -4.36 14.51 -0.41
C VAL A 249 -5.59 15.30 0.00
N ALA A 250 -5.44 16.61 0.14
CA ALA A 250 -6.57 17.53 0.32
C ALA A 250 -6.73 18.39 -0.94
N ARG A 251 -7.95 18.41 -1.49
CA ARG A 251 -8.28 19.08 -2.76
C ARG A 251 -9.45 20.02 -2.55
N VAL A 252 -9.36 21.23 -3.07
CA VAL A 252 -10.43 22.23 -3.00
C VAL A 252 -11.33 22.09 -4.23
N PHE A 253 -12.58 21.73 -4.00
CA PHE A 253 -13.65 21.61 -5.00
C PHE A 253 -14.68 22.72 -4.78
N ALA A 254 -14.58 23.82 -5.55
CA ALA A 254 -15.43 25.00 -5.36
C ALA A 254 -15.46 25.48 -3.89
N GLU A 255 -16.50 25.11 -3.14
CA GLU A 255 -16.72 25.50 -1.73
C GLU A 255 -16.39 24.39 -0.72
N GLU A 256 -16.01 23.19 -1.18
CA GLU A 256 -15.74 22.03 -0.33
C GLU A 256 -14.25 21.64 -0.38
N ILE A 257 -13.68 21.22 0.75
CA ILE A 257 -12.36 20.58 0.80
C ILE A 257 -12.57 19.08 0.97
N LYS A 258 -12.18 18.30 -0.03
CA LYS A 258 -12.18 16.84 0.06
C LYS A 258 -10.81 16.34 0.46
N ARG A 259 -10.77 15.45 1.45
CA ARG A 259 -9.55 14.79 1.94
C ARG A 259 -9.63 13.31 1.63
N ALA A 260 -8.54 12.75 1.13
CA ALA A 260 -8.41 11.32 0.89
C ALA A 260 -7.04 10.83 1.36
N LYS A 261 -7.02 9.63 1.92
CA LYS A 261 -5.80 8.91 2.29
C LYS A 261 -5.56 7.78 1.31
N LEU A 262 -4.38 7.78 0.70
CA LEU A 262 -3.80 6.63 0.00
C LEU A 262 -2.85 5.92 0.96
N THR A 263 -3.20 4.71 1.38
CA THR A 263 -2.46 3.95 2.40
C THR A 263 -1.95 2.66 1.81
N PHE A 264 -0.64 2.44 1.88
CA PHE A 264 0.00 1.17 1.52
C PHE A 264 0.53 0.49 2.77
N VAL A 265 0.06 -0.73 2.99
CA VAL A 265 0.42 -1.55 4.15
C VAL A 265 1.20 -2.77 3.67
N ASP A 266 2.48 -2.82 4.01
CA ASP A 266 3.35 -3.98 3.82
C ASP A 266 3.38 -4.78 5.11
N LEU A 267 2.58 -5.86 5.19
CA LEU A 267 2.49 -6.63 6.41
C LEU A 267 3.75 -7.47 6.62
N ALA A 268 4.10 -7.74 7.88
CA ALA A 268 5.06 -8.77 8.25
C ALA A 268 4.62 -10.14 7.69
N GLY A 269 5.59 -11.04 7.49
CA GLY A 269 5.32 -12.36 6.94
C GLY A 269 4.58 -13.26 7.93
N SER A 270 3.62 -14.03 7.45
CA SER A 270 2.94 -15.03 8.28
C SER A 270 3.75 -16.34 8.34
N GLU A 271 4.77 -16.45 9.20
CA GLU A 271 5.46 -17.72 9.44
C GLU A 271 4.69 -18.62 10.41
N ARG A 272 4.56 -19.92 10.11
CA ARG A 272 4.01 -20.87 11.08
C ARG A 272 5.04 -21.17 12.17
N VAL A 273 4.73 -20.79 13.41
CA VAL A 273 5.52 -21.06 14.64
C VAL A 273 5.99 -22.52 14.77
N LYS A 274 5.26 -23.49 14.19
CA LYS A 274 5.65 -24.92 14.22
C LYS A 274 6.93 -25.28 13.46
N LYS A 275 7.43 -24.44 12.55
CA LYS A 275 8.65 -24.72 11.75
C LYS A 275 9.91 -24.02 12.27
N THR A 276 9.79 -23.15 13.26
CA THR A 276 10.89 -22.38 13.83
C THR A 276 11.17 -22.86 15.25
N LEU A 277 12.27 -23.59 15.44
CA LEU A 277 12.86 -23.90 16.75
C LEU A 277 13.47 -22.60 17.33
N MET A 278 12.63 -21.62 17.65
CA MET A 278 13.07 -20.38 18.30
C MET A 278 12.60 -20.38 19.75
N GLU A 279 13.55 -20.56 20.68
CA GLU A 279 13.30 -20.40 22.11
C GLU A 279 13.31 -18.90 22.50
N GLY A 280 12.45 -18.48 23.44
CA GLY A 280 12.48 -17.14 24.02
C GLY A 280 11.76 -16.03 23.21
N GLN A 281 12.41 -14.86 23.05
CA GLN A 281 11.84 -13.64 22.46
C GLN A 281 11.27 -13.84 21.05
N GLY A 282 11.90 -14.68 20.22
CA GLY A 282 11.41 -15.02 18.87
C GLY A 282 10.05 -15.74 18.86
N MET A 283 9.68 -16.44 19.94
CA MET A 283 8.36 -17.09 20.07
C MET A 283 7.25 -16.05 20.30
N LYS A 284 7.53 -15.01 21.11
CA LYS A 284 6.58 -13.89 21.32
C LYS A 284 6.38 -13.10 20.03
N GLU A 285 7.46 -12.77 19.33
CA GLU A 285 7.44 -12.11 18.01
C GLU A 285 6.62 -12.90 16.99
N GLY A 286 6.93 -14.19 16.80
CA GLY A 286 6.21 -15.04 15.85
C GLY A 286 4.72 -15.19 16.18
N SER A 287 4.34 -15.14 17.45
CA SER A 287 2.92 -15.16 17.84
C SER A 287 2.20 -13.84 17.54
N HIS A 288 2.84 -12.68 17.72
CA HIS A 288 2.25 -11.35 17.49
C HIS A 288 2.12 -11.03 15.99
N ILE A 289 3.16 -11.31 15.20
CA ILE A 289 3.16 -11.16 13.75
C ILE A 289 2.00 -11.95 13.13
N ASN A 290 1.83 -13.20 13.58
CA ASN A 290 0.74 -14.05 13.13
C ASN A 290 -0.64 -13.54 13.57
N SER A 291 -0.77 -12.95 14.76
CA SER A 291 -2.04 -12.43 15.26
C SER A 291 -2.52 -11.23 14.44
N MET A 292 -1.67 -10.23 14.20
CA MET A 292 -2.03 -9.04 13.41
C MET A 292 -2.29 -9.39 11.95
N ALA A 293 -1.42 -10.19 11.32
CA ALA A 293 -1.58 -10.56 9.92
C ALA A 293 -2.85 -11.40 9.69
N ARG A 294 -3.22 -12.27 10.65
CA ARG A 294 -4.48 -13.05 10.59
C ARG A 294 -5.71 -12.20 10.86
N LYS A 295 -5.68 -11.28 11.84
CA LYS A 295 -6.81 -10.38 12.13
C LYS A 295 -7.12 -9.49 10.93
N ALA A 296 -6.09 -8.89 10.31
CA ALA A 296 -6.25 -8.12 9.08
C ALA A 296 -6.90 -8.95 7.94
N ALA A 297 -6.51 -10.22 7.78
CA ALA A 297 -7.08 -11.10 6.76
C ALA A 297 -8.55 -11.52 7.04
N ILE A 298 -8.93 -11.70 8.32
CA ILE A 298 -10.27 -12.16 8.73
C ILE A 298 -11.28 -11.00 8.75
N GLU A 299 -10.88 -9.81 9.17
CA GLU A 299 -11.77 -8.63 9.25
C GLU A 299 -12.06 -7.99 7.87
N THR A 300 -11.25 -8.27 6.85
CA THR A 300 -11.51 -7.83 5.47
C THR A 300 -12.77 -8.47 4.85
N THR A 301 -13.24 -9.59 5.42
CA THR A 301 -14.48 -10.30 5.02
C THR A 301 -15.75 -9.81 5.74
N GLY A 302 -15.64 -8.88 6.69
CA GLY A 302 -16.79 -8.31 7.41
C GLY A 302 -16.58 -6.82 7.61
N GLY A 303 -17.21 -6.00 6.76
CA GLY A 303 -17.01 -4.55 6.75
C GLY A 303 -17.35 -3.89 8.10
N CYS A 304 -16.33 -3.62 8.90
CA CYS A 304 -16.20 -2.55 9.90
C CYS A 304 -14.92 -2.86 10.71
N PHE A 305 -13.92 -1.98 10.68
CA PHE A 305 -12.79 -2.05 11.61
C PHE A 305 -13.36 -1.88 13.03
N ARG A 306 -13.20 -2.89 13.88
CA ARG A 306 -13.38 -2.78 15.33
C ARG A 306 -12.29 -3.57 16.00
N LEU A 307 -11.27 -2.88 16.51
CA LEU A 307 -10.28 -3.47 17.38
C LEU A 307 -10.95 -3.85 18.71
N THR A 308 -11.34 -5.11 18.86
CA THR A 308 -11.60 -5.67 20.19
C THR A 308 -10.56 -6.73 20.52
N ASN A 309 -9.88 -6.54 21.65
CA ASN A 309 -9.05 -7.54 22.28
C ASN A 309 -9.88 -8.79 22.58
N ALA A 310 -9.70 -9.84 21.79
CA ALA A 310 -10.11 -11.18 22.16
C ALA A 310 -8.88 -11.94 22.65
N THR A 311 -8.79 -12.07 23.97
CA THR A 311 -7.98 -13.06 24.66
C THR A 311 -8.61 -14.43 24.43
N LEU A 312 -7.89 -15.36 23.82
CA LEU A 312 -8.08 -16.80 23.96
C LEU A 312 -6.69 -17.46 23.88
#